data_AF-A0A0J6FXM4-F1
#
_entry.id   AF-A0A0J6FXM4-F1
#
_cell.length_a   1.000
_cell.length_b   1.000
_cell.length_c   1.000
_cell.angle_alpha   90.00
_cell.angle_beta   90.00
_cell.angle_gamma   90.00
#
_symmetry.space_group_name_H-M   'P 1'
#
loop_
_entity.id
_entity.type
_entity.pdbx_description
1 polymer ?
#
loop_
_entity_poly.entity_id
_entity_poly.type
_entity_poly.pdbx_seq_one_letter_code
_entity_poly.pdbx_strand_id
1 'polypeptide(L)'
;MLLAIWSIWAGAQLVALAAPPPADSADAIRARLLAFAPTAASAGQAVVFRLRVAGCGCAAPAAAPLPGIRSVDLRDRPAPPALPYALIVFDAQARLIYAGPAQLSGCGTSIAAAALIPRLLASDDAAPLISPAQCGCPTDSKESLA
;
A
#
# COMPACT_ATOMS: atom_id res chain seq x y z
N MET A 1 -30.37 -1.77 -36.45
CA MET A 1 -30.06 -2.46 -35.17
C MET A 1 -28.57 -2.48 -34.83
N LEU A 2 -27.66 -2.83 -35.75
CA LEU A 2 -26.21 -2.86 -35.46
C LEU A 2 -25.64 -1.54 -34.91
N LEU A 3 -26.09 -0.40 -35.41
CA LEU A 3 -25.64 0.92 -34.93
C LEU A 3 -25.97 1.18 -33.45
N ALA A 4 -27.12 0.71 -32.95
CA ALA A 4 -27.52 0.89 -31.56
C ALA A 4 -26.69 0.03 -30.60
N ILE A 5 -26.31 -1.17 -31.02
CA ILE A 5 -25.45 -2.07 -30.23
C ILE A 5 -24.03 -1.51 -30.13
N TRP A 6 -23.54 -0.90 -31.22
CA TRP A 6 -22.22 -0.29 -31.26
C TRP A 6 -22.11 0.93 -30.34
N SER A 7 -23.13 1.79 -30.29
CA SER A 7 -23.14 2.97 -29.41
C SER A 7 -23.28 2.60 -27.93
N ILE A 8 -24.03 1.54 -27.59
CA ILE A 8 -24.09 1.03 -26.20
C ILE A 8 -22.72 0.49 -25.77
N TRP A 9 -22.03 -0.28 -26.63
CA TRP A 9 -20.71 -0.82 -26.33
C TRP A 9 -19.65 0.28 -26.20
N ALA A 10 -19.66 1.27 -27.10
CA ALA A 10 -18.75 2.42 -27.04
C ALA A 10 -19.00 3.29 -25.80
N GLY A 11 -20.27 3.50 -25.42
CA GLY A 11 -20.64 4.18 -24.18
C GLY A 11 -20.12 3.47 -22.94
N ALA A 12 -20.27 2.14 -22.88
CA ALA A 12 -19.76 1.34 -21.76
C ALA A 12 -18.22 1.36 -21.67
N GLN A 13 -17.51 1.28 -22.81
CA GLN A 13 -16.05 1.41 -22.86
C GLN A 13 -15.57 2.79 -22.42
N LEU A 14 -16.24 3.86 -22.85
CA LEU A 14 -15.91 5.22 -22.43
C LEU A 14 -16.15 5.44 -20.93
N VAL A 15 -17.23 4.86 -20.36
CA VAL A 15 -17.48 4.89 -18.91
C VAL A 15 -16.43 4.07 -18.15
N ALA A 16 -15.99 2.92 -18.68
CA ALA A 16 -14.95 2.10 -18.06
C ALA A 16 -13.56 2.77 -18.11
N LEU A 17 -13.27 3.54 -19.16
CA LEU A 17 -12.02 4.33 -19.29
C LEU A 17 -12.05 5.63 -18.49
N ALA A 18 -13.25 6.22 -18.30
CA ALA A 18 -13.46 7.39 -17.46
C ALA A 18 -13.55 7.05 -15.97
N ALA A 19 -13.87 5.80 -15.63
CA ALA A 19 -13.78 5.31 -14.27
C ALA A 19 -12.28 5.25 -13.89
N PRO A 20 -11.82 6.05 -12.90
CA PRO A 20 -10.48 5.87 -12.37
C PRO A 20 -10.33 4.39 -11.97
N PRO A 21 -9.14 3.77 -12.16
CA PRO A 21 -8.93 2.39 -11.71
C PRO A 21 -9.44 2.31 -10.27
N PRO A 22 -10.27 1.33 -9.91
CA PRO A 22 -10.83 1.26 -8.57
C PRO A 22 -9.65 1.31 -7.62
N ALA A 23 -9.53 2.41 -6.87
CA ALA A 23 -8.54 2.52 -5.82
C ALA A 23 -8.71 1.27 -4.98
N ASP A 24 -7.62 0.51 -4.78
CA ASP A 24 -7.68 -0.72 -3.98
C ASP A 24 -8.42 -0.39 -2.68
N SER A 25 -9.61 -0.96 -2.48
CA SER A 25 -10.40 -0.63 -1.29
C SER A 25 -9.73 -1.22 -0.06
N ALA A 26 -9.92 -0.58 1.09
CA ALA A 26 -9.38 -1.08 2.36
C ALA A 26 -9.77 -2.54 2.63
N ASP A 27 -11.02 -2.90 2.31
CA ASP A 27 -11.53 -4.26 2.45
C ASP A 27 -10.87 -5.24 1.48
N ALA A 28 -10.61 -4.83 0.23
CA ALA A 28 -9.91 -5.67 -0.74
C ALA A 28 -8.46 -5.93 -0.30
N ILE A 29 -7.75 -4.92 0.19
CA ILE A 29 -6.39 -5.05 0.73
C ILE A 29 -6.39 -6.01 1.93
N ARG A 30 -7.34 -5.83 2.86
CA ARG A 30 -7.50 -6.70 4.03
C ARG A 30 -7.76 -8.15 3.62
N ALA A 31 -8.69 -8.40 2.70
CA ALA A 31 -9.02 -9.75 2.24
C ALA A 31 -7.80 -10.44 1.61
N ARG A 32 -7.06 -9.74 0.75
CA ARG A 32 -5.83 -10.27 0.13
C ARG A 32 -4.74 -10.53 1.16
N LEU A 33 -4.57 -9.64 2.15
CA LEU A 33 -3.59 -9.82 3.21
C LEU A 33 -3.94 -11.04 4.09
N LEU A 34 -5.21 -11.23 4.43
CA LEU A 34 -5.65 -12.38 5.21
C LEU A 34 -5.49 -13.69 4.43
N ALA A 35 -5.74 -13.68 3.11
CA ALA A 35 -5.46 -14.83 2.26
C ALA A 35 -3.96 -15.15 2.20
N PHE A 36 -3.10 -14.13 2.24
CA PHE A 36 -1.65 -14.31 2.29
C PHE A 36 -1.19 -14.78 3.67
N ALA A 37 -1.64 -14.17 4.76
CA ALA A 37 -1.18 -14.38 6.14
C ALA A 37 -2.38 -14.47 7.13
N PRO A 38 -3.06 -15.62 7.21
CA PRO A 38 -4.32 -15.76 7.96
C PRO A 38 -4.16 -15.67 9.48
N THR A 39 -2.99 -16.04 10.03
CA THR A 39 -2.73 -16.08 11.48
C THR A 39 -2.35 -14.72 12.09
N ALA A 40 -2.23 -13.69 11.26
CA ALA A 40 -1.54 -12.47 11.66
C ALA A 40 -2.48 -11.29 12.01
N ALA A 41 -3.80 -11.43 11.80
CA ALA A 41 -4.79 -10.46 12.25
C ALA A 41 -5.33 -10.86 13.64
N SER A 42 -4.91 -10.14 14.67
CA SER A 42 -5.51 -10.22 16.01
C SER A 42 -6.07 -8.84 16.33
N ALA A 43 -7.35 -8.77 16.68
CA ALA A 43 -8.00 -7.53 17.09
C ALA A 43 -7.51 -7.08 18.48
N GLY A 44 -7.58 -5.78 18.78
CA GLY A 44 -7.26 -5.23 20.10
C GLY A 44 -5.90 -4.54 20.23
N GLN A 45 -5.07 -4.53 19.18
CA GLN A 45 -3.85 -3.74 19.12
C GLN A 45 -3.59 -3.31 17.67
N ALA A 46 -3.04 -2.12 17.46
CA ALA A 46 -2.59 -1.72 16.12
C ALA A 46 -1.51 -2.68 15.63
N VAL A 47 -1.57 -3.06 14.35
CA VAL A 47 -0.65 -4.03 13.74
C VAL A 47 -0.03 -3.44 12.47
N VAL A 48 1.29 -3.59 12.35
CA VAL A 48 2.02 -3.29 11.12
C VAL A 48 2.50 -4.58 10.47
N PHE A 49 2.16 -4.77 9.20
CA PHE A 49 2.59 -5.86 8.36
C PHE A 49 3.68 -5.38 7.42
N ARG A 50 4.79 -6.11 7.38
CA ARG A 50 5.93 -5.82 6.50
C ARG A 50 6.04 -6.91 5.47
N LEU A 51 5.95 -6.56 4.20
CA LEU A 51 5.91 -7.51 3.10
C LEU A 51 7.15 -7.35 2.21
N ARG A 52 7.65 -8.47 1.65
CA ARG A 52 8.70 -8.45 0.63
C ARG A 52 8.04 -8.33 -0.74
N VAL A 53 7.99 -7.12 -1.28
CA VAL A 53 7.45 -6.87 -2.63
C VAL A 53 8.59 -6.96 -3.66
N ALA A 54 8.36 -7.67 -4.77
CA ALA A 54 9.34 -7.81 -5.84
C ALA A 54 9.65 -6.44 -6.49
N GLY A 55 10.93 -6.17 -6.78
CA GLY A 55 11.39 -4.87 -7.31
C GLY A 55 11.64 -3.79 -6.25
N CYS A 56 11.29 -4.04 -4.99
CA CYS A 56 11.53 -3.13 -3.86
C CYS A 56 12.84 -3.47 -3.12
N GLY A 57 13.91 -3.75 -3.88
CA GLY A 57 15.19 -4.26 -3.37
C GLY A 57 16.04 -3.24 -2.60
N CYS A 58 15.68 -1.96 -2.64
CA CYS A 58 16.30 -0.94 -1.80
C CYS A 58 16.08 -1.29 -0.34
N ALA A 59 17.17 -1.63 0.35
CA ALA A 59 17.23 -2.20 1.69
C ALA A 59 16.02 -1.79 2.52
N ALA A 60 15.06 -2.72 2.68
CA ALA A 60 13.85 -2.49 3.46
C ALA A 60 14.29 -1.83 4.77
N PRO A 61 14.03 -0.51 4.97
CA PRO A 61 14.58 0.19 6.11
C PRO A 61 14.21 -0.62 7.33
N ALA A 62 15.16 -0.83 8.23
CA ALA A 62 14.85 -1.37 9.54
C ALA A 62 13.75 -0.47 10.08
N ALA A 63 12.51 -0.97 10.09
CA ALA A 63 11.37 -0.16 10.49
C ALA A 63 11.70 0.30 11.90
N ALA A 64 11.74 1.62 12.09
CA ALA A 64 11.84 2.16 13.43
C ALA A 64 10.73 1.47 14.25
N PRO A 65 11.07 0.84 15.38
CA PRO A 65 10.07 0.19 16.20
C PRO A 65 9.01 1.23 16.55
N LEU A 66 7.77 0.96 16.14
CA LEU A 66 6.64 1.81 16.48
C LEU A 66 6.18 1.40 17.89
N PRO A 67 6.35 2.24 18.92
CA PRO A 67 5.97 1.89 20.28
C PRO A 67 4.45 1.64 20.34
N GLY A 68 4.05 0.56 20.99
CA GLY A 68 2.64 0.19 21.16
C GLY A 68 1.99 -0.49 19.94
N ILE A 69 2.70 -0.67 18.83
CA ILE A 69 2.20 -1.36 17.63
C ILE A 69 2.83 -2.75 17.54
N ARG A 70 2.00 -3.78 17.30
CA ARG A 70 2.49 -5.13 17.02
C ARG A 70 3.07 -5.18 15.61
N SER A 71 4.32 -5.61 15.47
CA SER A 71 4.93 -5.81 14.15
C SER A 71 4.84 -7.27 13.72
N VAL A 72 4.34 -7.51 12.52
CA VAL A 72 4.35 -8.80 11.83
C VAL A 72 5.28 -8.69 10.62
N ASP A 73 6.37 -9.45 10.67
CA ASP A 73 7.32 -9.53 9.55
C ASP A 73 6.93 -10.70 8.64
N LEU A 74 6.50 -10.39 7.42
CA LEU A 74 6.16 -11.34 6.36
C LEU A 74 7.18 -11.25 5.21
N ARG A 75 8.36 -10.68 5.48
CA ARG A 75 9.43 -10.54 4.48
C ARG A 75 10.21 -11.84 4.27
N ASP A 76 9.84 -12.94 4.91
CA ASP A 76 10.41 -14.27 4.72
C ASP A 76 10.12 -14.83 3.31
N ARG A 77 8.97 -14.46 2.74
CA ARG A 77 8.52 -14.90 1.41
C ARG A 77 8.04 -13.72 0.55
N PRO A 78 8.09 -13.83 -0.78
CA PRO A 78 7.60 -12.78 -1.67
C PRO A 78 6.09 -12.58 -1.53
N ALA A 79 5.66 -11.32 -1.50
CA ALA A 79 4.26 -10.95 -1.55
C ALA A 79 3.65 -11.24 -2.94
N PRO A 80 2.38 -11.66 -3.02
CA PRO A 80 1.70 -11.84 -4.28
C PRO A 80 1.54 -10.49 -5.01
N PRO A 81 1.42 -10.48 -6.36
CA PRO A 81 1.29 -9.25 -7.13
C PRO A 81 0.04 -8.42 -6.78
N ALA A 82 -0.98 -9.05 -6.20
CA ALA A 82 -2.19 -8.38 -5.71
C ALA A 82 -1.98 -7.61 -4.39
N LEU A 83 -0.80 -7.73 -3.76
CA LEU A 83 -0.37 -6.97 -2.58
C LEU A 83 0.92 -6.19 -2.88
N PRO A 84 0.86 -5.15 -3.71
CA PRO A 84 2.03 -4.35 -4.08
C PRO A 84 2.45 -3.34 -2.98
N TYR A 85 2.23 -3.67 -1.70
CA TYR A 85 2.46 -2.78 -0.56
C TYR A 85 3.55 -3.35 0.33
N ALA A 86 4.63 -2.60 0.53
CA ALA A 86 5.72 -3.01 1.42
C ALA A 86 5.34 -2.90 2.90
N LEU A 87 4.43 -1.98 3.22
CA LEU A 87 3.91 -1.74 4.55
C LEU A 87 2.38 -1.64 4.52
N ILE A 88 1.72 -2.37 5.41
CA ILE A 88 0.28 -2.29 5.63
C ILE A 88 0.04 -2.12 7.14
N VAL A 89 -0.79 -1.16 7.54
CA VAL A 89 -1.06 -0.86 8.95
C VAL A 89 -2.54 -0.87 9.21
N PHE A 90 -2.94 -1.59 10.25
CA PHE A 90 -4.28 -1.59 10.81
C PHE A 90 -4.28 -1.01 12.22
N ASP A 91 -5.37 -0.33 12.58
CA ASP A 91 -5.63 0.10 13.96
C ASP A 91 -6.08 -1.07 14.86
N ALA A 92 -6.40 -0.77 16.12
CA ALA A 92 -6.87 -1.77 17.08
C ALA A 92 -8.23 -2.37 16.72
N GLN A 93 -9.03 -1.66 15.91
CA GLN A 93 -10.34 -2.04 15.39
C GLN A 93 -10.24 -2.79 14.05
N ALA A 94 -9.03 -3.12 13.61
CA ALA A 94 -8.75 -3.77 12.32
C ALA A 94 -9.22 -2.96 11.10
N ARG A 95 -9.27 -1.63 11.20
CA ARG A 95 -9.45 -0.73 10.06
C ARG A 95 -8.10 -0.44 9.43
N LEU A 96 -8.07 -0.40 8.10
CA LEU A 96 -6.86 -0.03 7.38
C LEU A 96 -6.58 1.45 7.63
N ILE A 97 -5.34 1.77 8.00
CA ILE A 97 -4.87 3.14 8.23
C ILE A 97 -3.86 3.55 7.16
N TYR A 98 -3.00 2.60 6.75
CA TYR A 98 -1.97 2.83 5.75
C TYR A 98 -1.73 1.59 4.90
N ALA A 99 -1.58 1.76 3.60
CA ALA A 99 -1.04 0.76 2.69
C ALA A 99 -0.12 1.43 1.67
N GLY A 100 1.15 1.04 1.60
CA GLY A 100 2.09 1.75 0.75
C GLY A 100 3.55 1.31 0.87
N PRO A 101 4.48 2.11 0.34
CA PRO A 101 5.90 1.87 0.47
C PRO A 101 6.40 2.12 1.90
N ALA A 102 7.55 1.56 2.29
CA ALA A 102 8.16 1.87 3.58
C ALA A 102 8.75 3.29 3.63
N GLN A 103 9.10 3.85 2.48
CA GLN A 103 9.57 5.21 2.29
C GLN A 103 8.69 5.92 1.27
N LEU A 104 8.26 7.13 1.62
CA LEU A 104 7.55 8.03 0.73
C LEU A 104 8.58 8.99 0.13
N SER A 105 8.83 8.85 -1.17
CA SER A 105 9.70 9.74 -1.93
C SER A 105 8.88 10.83 -2.60
N GLY A 106 9.22 12.09 -2.32
CA GLY A 106 8.56 13.27 -2.90
C GLY A 106 9.47 14.51 -2.86
N CYS A 107 9.46 15.31 -3.93
CA CYS A 107 10.17 16.59 -4.03
C CYS A 107 11.66 16.55 -3.63
N GLY A 108 12.39 15.49 -3.99
CA GLY A 108 13.82 15.34 -3.67
C GLY A 108 14.11 14.93 -2.22
N THR A 109 13.09 14.59 -1.44
CA THR A 109 13.22 14.10 -0.06
C THR A 109 12.58 12.73 0.11
N SER A 110 13.13 11.90 0.99
CA SER A 110 12.56 10.61 1.37
C SER A 110 12.16 10.63 2.84
N ILE A 111 10.90 10.31 3.13
CA ILE A 111 10.36 10.27 4.48
C ILE A 111 9.96 8.83 4.81
N ALA A 112 10.38 8.32 5.96
CA ALA A 112 9.92 7.02 6.43
C ALA A 112 8.42 7.06 6.71
N ALA A 113 7.64 6.14 6.12
CA ALA A 113 6.20 6.06 6.37
C ALA A 113 5.88 5.91 7.86
N ALA A 114 6.74 5.21 8.60
CA ALA A 114 6.66 5.05 10.06
C ALA A 114 6.56 6.37 10.84
N ALA A 115 7.11 7.48 10.32
CA ALA A 115 7.01 8.80 10.96
C ALA A 115 5.58 9.39 10.88
N LEU A 116 4.77 8.95 9.91
CA LEU A 116 3.40 9.41 9.71
C LEU A 116 2.37 8.53 10.44
N ILE A 117 2.68 7.24 10.65
CA ILE A 117 1.77 6.26 11.25
C ILE A 117 1.16 6.72 12.59
N PRO A 118 1.90 7.30 13.56
CA PRO A 118 1.31 7.75 14.82
C PRO A 118 0.23 8.82 14.63
N ARG A 119 0.40 9.73 13.66
CA ARG A 119 -0.61 10.76 13.37
C ARG A 119 -1.83 10.18 12.69
N LEU A 120 -1.63 9.22 11.78
CA LEU A 120 -2.73 8.53 11.12
C LEU A 120 -3.55 7.70 12.12
N LEU A 121 -2.89 7.03 13.06
CA LEU A 121 -3.56 6.28 14.14
C LEU A 121 -4.28 7.17 15.15
N ALA A 122 -3.80 8.39 15.38
CA ALA A 122 -4.47 9.37 16.23
C ALA A 122 -5.70 10.01 15.55
N SER A 123 -5.92 9.75 14.27
CA SER A 123 -7.02 10.32 13.49
C SER A 123 -8.12 9.25 13.31
N ASP A 124 -9.01 9.14 14.28
CA ASP A 124 -10.07 8.10 14.34
C ASP A 124 -11.00 8.07 13.11
N ASP A 125 -11.14 9.18 12.38
CA ASP A 125 -12.02 9.29 11.21
C ASP A 125 -11.29 9.60 9.88
N ALA A 126 -9.96 9.49 9.86
CA ALA A 126 -9.22 9.71 8.61
C ALA A 126 -9.47 8.56 7.63
N ALA A 127 -9.67 8.91 6.35
CA ALA A 127 -9.65 7.94 5.27
C ALA A 127 -8.28 7.24 5.22
N PRO A 128 -8.23 5.93 4.91
CA PRO A 128 -6.97 5.19 4.81
C PRO A 128 -6.05 5.84 3.79
N LEU A 129 -4.78 6.02 4.16
CA LEU A 129 -3.77 6.49 3.22
C LEU A 129 -3.28 5.30 2.41
N ILE A 130 -3.79 5.18 1.19
CA ILE A 130 -3.41 4.14 0.24
C ILE A 130 -2.53 4.79 -0.82
N SER A 131 -1.23 4.46 -0.78
CA SER A 131 -0.24 4.95 -1.72
C SER A 131 0.20 3.81 -2.63
N PRO A 132 -0.32 3.74 -3.87
CA PRO A 132 0.16 2.80 -4.87
C PRO A 132 1.49 3.31 -5.42
N ALA A 133 2.55 3.27 -4.61
CA ALA A 133 3.87 3.61 -5.10
C ALA A 133 4.53 2.33 -5.62
N GLN A 134 4.89 2.36 -6.91
CA GLN A 134 6.00 1.57 -7.43
C GLN A 134 7.18 1.86 -6.51
N CYS A 135 7.86 0.84 -5.99
CA CYS A 135 8.99 1.05 -5.11
C CYS A 135 10.07 1.86 -5.84
N GLY A 136 10.06 3.16 -5.61
CA GLY A 136 11.06 4.09 -6.10
C GLY A 136 12.31 3.86 -5.28
N CYS A 137 13.24 3.08 -5.83
CA CYS A 137 14.62 3.26 -5.44
C CYS A 137 15.00 4.70 -5.85
N PRO A 138 15.54 5.54 -4.95
CA PRO A 138 16.15 6.77 -5.40
C PRO A 138 17.20 6.38 -6.43
N THR A 139 16.98 6.73 -7.70
CA THR A 139 18.07 6.72 -8.67
C THR A 139 19.07 7.70 -8.09
N ASP A 140 20.22 7.19 -7.64
CA ASP A 140 21.39 8.01 -7.40
C ASP A 140 21.57 8.86 -8.66
N SER A 141 21.17 10.13 -8.57
CA SER A 141 21.44 11.13 -9.58
C SER A 141 22.92 11.48 -9.46
N LYS A 142 23.75 10.51 -9.81
CA LYS A 142 25.08 10.70 -10.36
C LYS A 142 25.01 10.17 -11.78
N GLU A 143 24.31 10.92 -12.61
CA GLU A 143 24.74 11.07 -13.99
C GLU A 143 26.16 11.62 -13.90
N SER A 144 27.11 10.69 -14.01
CA SER A 144 28.52 10.95 -14.15
C SER A 144 28.68 11.84 -15.37
N LEU A 145 28.91 13.13 -15.17
CA LEU A 145 29.61 13.92 -16.18
C LEU A 145 30.98 13.28 -16.37
N ALA A 146 31.11 12.47 -17.43
CA ALA A 146 32.36 12.01 -17.99
C ALA A 146 32.29 12.24 -19.50
#